data_AF-A0A6P1UAL4-F1
#
_entry.id   AF-A0A6P1UAL4-F1
#
_cell.length_a   1.000
_cell.length_b   1.000
_cell.length_c   1.000
_cell.angle_alpha   90.00
_cell.angle_beta   90.00
_cell.angle_gamma   90.00
#
_symmetry.space_group_name_H-M   'P 1'
#
loop_
_entity.id
_entity.type
_entity.pdbx_description
1 polymer ?
#
loop_
_entity_poly.entity_id
_entity_poly.type
_entity_poly.pdbx_seq_one_letter_code
_entity_poly.pdbx_strand_id
1 'polypeptide(L)'
;MENSEQVLQLLAEAKVIAQRYYALTKKPLGITGEVAEYEAARLLGVTLASARQAGYDATELVAGKPRTLQIKGRCLPNGCTPGQRLGSIQPDKEWDAVLMVLLDSTF
;
A
#
# COMPACT_ATOMS: atom_id res chain seq x y z
N MET A 1 4.48 18.21 -5.66
CA MET A 1 3.01 18.27 -5.68
C MET A 1 2.45 17.96 -7.06
N GLU A 2 3.14 18.30 -8.15
CA GLU A 2 2.57 18.31 -9.51
C GLU A 2 2.15 16.95 -10.11
N ASN A 3 2.55 15.81 -9.52
CA ASN A 3 2.23 14.48 -10.09
C ASN A 3 1.46 13.52 -9.16
N SER A 4 1.04 13.92 -7.95
CA SER A 4 0.44 12.95 -6.99
C SER A 4 -0.87 12.33 -7.50
N GLU A 5 -1.73 13.12 -8.14
CA GLU A 5 -2.98 12.63 -8.70
C GLU A 5 -2.75 11.71 -9.91
N GLN A 6 -1.81 12.07 -10.79
CA GLN A 6 -1.41 11.24 -11.92
C GLN A 6 -0.82 9.89 -11.46
N VAL A 7 -0.03 9.90 -10.38
CA VAL A 7 0.51 8.67 -9.79
C VAL A 7 -0.62 7.78 -9.26
N LEU A 8 -1.60 8.34 -8.56
CA LEU A 8 -2.76 7.57 -8.09
C LEU A 8 -3.56 6.99 -9.26
N GLN A 9 -3.72 7.73 -10.35
CA GLN A 9 -4.38 7.22 -11.56
C GLN A 9 -3.60 6.07 -12.19
N LEU A 10 -2.27 6.19 -12.32
CA LEU A 10 -1.42 5.10 -12.82
C LEU A 10 -1.47 3.87 -11.90
N LEU A 11 -1.54 4.05 -10.58
CA LEU A 11 -1.69 2.94 -9.65
C LEU A 11 -3.05 2.25 -9.79
N ALA A 12 -4.12 3.01 -10.03
CA ALA A 12 -5.44 2.44 -10.33
C ALA A 12 -5.43 1.58 -11.60
N GLU A 13 -4.73 2.03 -12.66
CA GLU A 13 -4.58 1.28 -13.90
C GLU A 13 -3.67 0.04 -13.71
N ALA A 14 -2.54 0.20 -13.03
CA ALA A 14 -1.59 -0.87 -12.75
C ALA A 14 -2.23 -1.98 -11.91
N LYS A 15 -3.09 -1.61 -10.96
CA LYS A 15 -3.91 -2.53 -10.18
C LYS A 15 -4.81 -3.41 -11.06
N VAL A 16 -5.55 -2.83 -12.00
CA VAL A 16 -6.38 -3.58 -12.96
C VAL A 16 -5.52 -4.52 -13.80
N ILE A 17 -4.33 -4.08 -14.24
CA ILE A 17 -3.37 -4.92 -14.97
C ILE A 17 -2.88 -6.07 -14.08
N ALA A 18 -2.56 -5.83 -12.82
CA ALA A 18 -2.10 -6.85 -11.88
C ALA A 18 -3.16 -7.93 -11.63
N GLN A 19 -4.43 -7.54 -11.47
CA GLN A 19 -5.55 -8.48 -11.36
C GLN A 19 -5.64 -9.38 -12.60
N ARG A 20 -5.61 -8.78 -13.79
CA ARG A 20 -5.67 -9.52 -15.07
C ARG A 20 -4.47 -10.44 -15.24
N TYR A 21 -3.26 -9.96 -14.91
CA TYR A 21 -2.04 -10.75 -14.96
C TYR A 21 -2.12 -11.96 -14.03
N TYR A 22 -2.57 -11.78 -12.79
CA TYR A 22 -2.75 -12.88 -11.84
C TYR A 22 -3.83 -13.86 -12.31
N ALA A 23 -4.95 -13.39 -12.84
CA ALA A 23 -6.02 -14.23 -13.35
C ALA A 23 -5.52 -15.19 -14.45
N LEU A 24 -4.70 -14.69 -15.37
CA LEU A 24 -4.14 -15.44 -16.50
C LEU A 24 -2.95 -16.33 -16.14
N THR A 25 -2.07 -15.87 -15.25
CA THR A 25 -0.76 -16.53 -15.01
C THR A 25 -0.66 -17.25 -13.68
N LYS A 26 -1.57 -16.95 -12.74
CA LYS A 26 -1.49 -17.33 -11.31
C LYS A 26 -0.20 -16.85 -10.62
N LYS A 27 0.51 -15.87 -11.20
CA LYS A 27 1.70 -15.24 -10.65
C LYS A 27 1.41 -13.78 -10.31
N PRO A 28 1.96 -13.23 -9.21
CA PRO A 28 1.79 -11.82 -8.88
C PRO A 28 2.60 -10.95 -9.84
N LEU A 29 2.08 -9.76 -10.18
CA LEU A 29 2.81 -8.77 -10.99
C LEU A 29 3.96 -8.10 -10.20
N GLY A 30 3.91 -8.15 -8.87
CA GLY A 30 4.97 -7.63 -7.99
C GLY A 30 4.74 -6.21 -7.44
N ILE A 31 3.52 -5.67 -7.57
CA ILE A 31 3.18 -4.29 -7.17
C ILE A 31 2.27 -4.19 -5.93
N THR A 32 2.23 -5.24 -5.09
CA THR A 32 1.29 -5.32 -3.97
C THR A 32 1.49 -4.21 -2.93
N GLY A 33 2.72 -3.73 -2.74
CA GLY A 33 3.01 -2.64 -1.81
C GLY A 33 2.43 -1.31 -2.30
N GLU A 34 2.69 -1.01 -3.57
CA GLU A 34 2.21 0.20 -4.24
C GLU A 34 0.67 0.23 -4.31
N VAL A 35 0.03 -0.91 -4.56
CA VAL A 35 -1.43 -1.00 -4.53
C VAL A 35 -1.98 -0.84 -3.11
N ALA A 36 -1.28 -1.33 -2.08
CA ALA A 36 -1.68 -1.11 -0.70
C ALA A 36 -1.62 0.38 -0.29
N GLU A 37 -0.59 1.09 -0.71
CA GLU A 37 -0.48 2.55 -0.53
C GLU A 37 -1.62 3.28 -1.26
N TYR A 38 -1.88 2.91 -2.51
CA TYR A 38 -3.00 3.45 -3.28
C TYR A 38 -4.35 3.24 -2.57
N GLU A 39 -4.64 2.02 -2.12
CA GLU A 39 -5.90 1.72 -1.44
C GLU A 39 -6.02 2.44 -0.10
N ALA A 40 -4.94 2.56 0.67
CA ALA A 40 -4.92 3.35 1.88
C ALA A 40 -5.26 4.83 1.59
N ALA A 41 -4.64 5.43 0.57
CA ALA A 41 -4.92 6.80 0.19
C ALA A 41 -6.38 6.97 -0.29
N ARG A 42 -6.86 6.06 -1.13
CA ARG A 42 -8.21 6.10 -1.70
C ARG A 42 -9.32 5.88 -0.67
N LEU A 43 -9.13 4.93 0.26
CA LEU A 43 -10.17 4.52 1.21
C LEU A 43 -10.12 5.29 2.52
N LEU A 44 -8.92 5.61 3.02
CA LEU A 44 -8.72 6.24 4.32
C LEU A 44 -8.31 7.70 4.23
N GLY A 45 -8.03 8.21 3.02
CA GLY A 45 -7.66 9.61 2.81
C GLY A 45 -6.27 9.96 3.35
N VAL A 46 -5.39 8.97 3.55
CA VAL A 46 -3.99 9.25 3.92
C VAL A 46 -3.26 9.94 2.77
N THR A 47 -2.34 10.84 3.10
CA THR A 47 -1.52 11.53 2.11
C THR A 47 -0.21 10.77 1.92
N LEU A 48 0.01 10.22 0.73
CA LEU A 48 1.24 9.48 0.42
C LEU A 48 2.46 10.41 0.45
N ALA A 49 3.54 9.92 1.05
CA ALA A 49 4.81 10.62 1.07
C ALA A 49 5.40 10.67 -0.34
N SER A 50 6.05 11.78 -0.69
CA SER A 50 6.89 11.84 -1.89
C SER A 50 8.12 10.93 -1.72
N ALA A 51 8.60 10.33 -2.82
CA ALA A 51 9.53 9.20 -2.84
C ALA A 51 10.66 9.15 -1.77
N ARG A 52 10.79 7.95 -1.19
CA ARG A 52 11.91 7.25 -0.51
C ARG A 52 12.70 7.91 0.64
N GLN A 53 12.69 9.23 0.84
CA GLN A 53 13.58 9.85 1.84
C GLN A 53 12.96 10.06 3.25
N ALA A 54 11.65 9.94 3.40
CA ALA A 54 10.97 10.36 4.63
C ALA A 54 11.04 9.35 5.79
N GLY A 55 11.31 8.06 5.51
CA GLY A 55 11.27 7.00 6.54
C GLY A 55 9.85 6.51 6.91
N TYR A 56 8.83 7.11 6.29
CA TYR A 56 7.42 6.73 6.35
C TYR A 56 6.80 6.78 4.94
N ASP A 57 5.67 6.09 4.76
CA ASP A 57 5.00 5.91 3.47
C ASP A 57 3.83 6.90 3.30
N ALA A 58 3.18 7.34 4.38
CA ALA A 58 2.08 8.30 4.33
C ALA A 58 1.92 9.13 5.62
N THR A 59 1.09 10.17 5.56
CA THR A 59 0.64 10.95 6.71
C THR A 59 -0.90 10.97 6.82
N GLU A 60 -1.40 11.07 8.05
CA GLU A 60 -2.80 11.27 8.37
C GLU A 60 -2.97 12.33 9.48
N LEU A 61 -4.18 12.84 9.66
CA LEU A 61 -4.54 13.69 10.79
C LEU A 61 -5.38 12.90 11.80
N VAL A 62 -4.86 12.70 13.00
CA VAL A 62 -5.59 12.06 14.11
C VAL A 62 -5.84 13.10 15.19
N ALA A 63 -7.11 13.41 15.46
CA ALA A 63 -7.51 14.45 16.41
C ALA A 63 -6.76 15.79 16.19
N GLY A 64 -6.58 16.18 14.93
CA GLY A 64 -5.91 17.42 14.53
C GLY A 64 -4.38 17.39 14.59
N LYS A 65 -3.76 16.26 14.95
CA LYS A 65 -2.30 16.10 14.98
C LYS A 65 -1.82 15.28 13.78
N PRO A 66 -0.73 15.69 13.10
CA PRO A 66 -0.14 14.89 12.06
C PRO A 66 0.42 13.60 12.66
N ARG A 67 0.21 12.50 11.94
CA ARG A 67 0.74 11.18 12.26
C ARG A 67 1.33 10.58 10.99
N THR A 68 2.51 9.98 11.11
CA THR A 68 3.27 9.34 10.05
C THR A 68 3.09 7.82 10.08
N LEU A 69 2.96 7.20 8.91
CA LEU A 69 2.57 5.80 8.76
C LEU A 69 3.59 5.02 7.93
N GLN A 70 3.95 3.82 8.37
CA GLN A 70 4.49 2.78 7.51
C GLN A 70 3.35 1.90 6.98
N ILE A 71 3.18 1.82 5.67
CA ILE A 71 2.14 1.02 5.02
C ILE A 71 2.76 -0.33 4.66
N LYS A 72 2.14 -1.42 5.12
CA LYS A 72 2.54 -2.79 4.78
C LYS A 72 1.37 -3.55 4.19
N GLY A 73 1.50 -3.86 2.91
CA GLY A 73 0.49 -4.58 2.12
C GLY A 73 0.74 -6.08 2.02
N ARG A 74 -0.34 -6.87 2.09
CA ARG A 74 -0.34 -8.29 1.71
C ARG A 74 -1.66 -8.67 1.05
N CYS A 75 -1.55 -9.31 -0.12
CA CYS A 75 -2.65 -10.05 -0.72
C CYS A 75 -2.79 -11.42 -0.06
N LEU A 76 -3.97 -11.71 0.45
CA LEU A 76 -4.38 -12.96 1.10
C LEU A 76 -5.48 -13.61 0.25
N PRO A 77 -5.11 -14.35 -0.80
CA PRO A 77 -6.10 -15.03 -1.63
C PRO A 77 -6.86 -16.09 -0.82
N ASN A 78 -8.07 -16.43 -1.26
CA ASN A 78 -8.87 -17.47 -0.65
C ASN A 78 -8.09 -18.79 -0.57
N GLY A 79 -8.07 -19.41 0.61
CA GLY A 79 -7.31 -20.63 0.85
C GLY A 79 -5.81 -20.44 1.05
N CYS A 80 -5.33 -19.20 1.28
CA CYS A 80 -3.93 -18.98 1.64
C CYS A 80 -3.54 -19.74 2.91
N THR A 81 -2.29 -20.21 2.96
CA THR A 81 -1.79 -20.96 4.12
C THR A 81 -1.57 -20.04 5.32
N PRO A 82 -1.79 -20.53 6.57
CA PRO A 82 -1.41 -19.80 7.77
C PRO A 82 0.07 -19.42 7.77
N GLY A 83 0.42 -18.32 8.45
CA GLY A 83 1.80 -17.88 8.61
C GLY A 83 2.34 -17.01 7.46
N GLN A 84 1.47 -16.45 6.63
CA GLN A 84 1.86 -15.39 5.69
C GLN A 84 2.52 -14.24 6.46
N ARG A 85 3.72 -13.84 6.04
CA ARG A 85 4.45 -12.71 6.64
C ARG A 85 4.04 -11.41 5.98
N LEU A 86 4.38 -10.25 6.53
CA LEU A 86 4.38 -8.96 5.83
C LEU A 86 5.84 -8.53 5.59
N GLY A 87 6.03 -7.49 4.78
CA GLY A 87 7.35 -6.86 4.66
C GLY A 87 7.82 -6.33 6.02
N SER A 88 9.13 -6.40 6.28
CA SER A 88 9.70 -5.89 7.52
C SER A 88 9.38 -4.41 7.72
N ILE A 89 9.14 -4.04 8.97
CA ILE A 89 9.08 -2.64 9.38
C ILE A 89 10.50 -2.10 9.60
N GLN A 90 10.64 -0.78 9.57
CA GLN A 90 11.92 -0.09 9.81
C GLN A 90 11.89 0.64 11.17
N PRO A 91 12.09 -0.05 12.30
CA PRO A 91 11.96 0.55 13.63
C PRO A 91 13.01 1.65 13.91
N ASP A 92 14.12 1.65 13.17
CA ASP A 92 15.19 2.66 13.29
C ASP A 92 14.87 3.98 12.55
N LYS A 93 13.65 4.11 12.01
CA LYS A 93 13.16 5.32 11.34
C LYS A 93 12.09 5.99 12.20
N GLU A 94 11.95 7.29 12.03
CA GLU A 94 10.90 8.06 12.70
C GLU A 94 9.57 7.90 11.96
N TRP A 95 8.65 7.18 12.60
CA TRP A 95 7.24 7.07 12.19
C TRP A 95 6.38 6.72 13.40
N ASP A 96 5.09 7.05 13.35
CA ASP A 96 4.19 6.93 14.50
C ASP A 96 3.39 5.62 14.54
N ALA A 97 3.08 5.04 13.38
CA ALA A 97 2.36 3.78 13.31
C ALA A 97 2.56 2.95 12.04
N VAL A 98 2.11 1.70 12.11
CA VAL A 98 1.98 0.82 10.95
C VAL A 98 0.52 0.74 10.52
N LEU A 99 0.26 0.99 9.24
CA LEU A 99 -1.00 0.70 8.59
C LEU A 99 -0.88 -0.61 7.83
N MET A 100 -1.54 -1.66 8.33
CA MET A 100 -1.59 -2.96 7.67
C MET A 100 -2.73 -2.98 6.66
N VAL A 101 -2.41 -3.28 5.40
CA VAL A 101 -3.41 -3.36 4.32
C VAL A 101 -3.49 -4.80 3.85
N LEU A 102 -4.65 -5.43 4.09
CA LEU A 102 -4.96 -6.78 3.66
C LEU A 102 -5.84 -6.72 2.42
N LEU A 103 -5.37 -7.34 1.35
CA LEU A 103 -5.98 -7.32 0.04
C LEU A 103 -6.50 -8.73 -0.27
N ASP A 104 -7.67 -8.85 -0.89
CA ASP A 104 -8.15 -10.15 -1.39
C ASP A 104 -7.51 -10.47 -2.75
N SER A 105 -7.97 -11.49 -3.47
CA SER A 105 -7.43 -11.87 -4.80
C SER A 105 -7.94 -11.01 -5.97
N THR A 106 -8.99 -10.24 -5.73
CA THR A 106 -9.63 -9.32 -6.68
C THR A 106 -9.30 -7.87 -6.40
N PHE A 107 -8.35 -7.64 -5.48
CA PHE A 107 -8.06 -6.35 -4.90
C PHE A 107 -7.92 -5.27 -5.93
#